data_AF-A0A937QAZ1-F1
#
_entry.id   AF-A0A937QAZ1-F1
#
_cell.length_a   1.000
_cell.length_b   1.000
_cell.length_c   1.000
_cell.angle_alpha   90.00
_cell.angle_beta   90.00
_cell.angle_gamma   90.00
#
_symmetry.space_group_name_H-M   'P 1'
#
loop_
_entity.id
_entity.type
_entity.pdbx_description
1 polymer ?
#
loop_
_entity_poly.entity_id
_entity_poly.type
_entity_poly.pdbx_seq_one_letter_code
_entity_poly.pdbx_strand_id
1 'polypeptide(L)' 'MMQIGSEDESFHPDSWDALFEAISVEDKVFKKYEGCRHEVYNEIKKEVPLGDLKDWINKHK' A
#
# COMPACT_ATOMS: atom_id res chain seq x y z
N MET A 1 -2.37 4.75 -5.85
CA MET A 1 -1.49 4.40 -4.72
C MET A 1 -1.67 2.91 -4.39
N MET A 2 -0.59 2.18 -4.12
CA MET A 2 -0.60 0.81 -3.59
C MET A 2 -0.11 0.81 -2.14
N GLN A 3 -0.78 0.02 -1.29
CA GLN A 3 -0.52 -0.08 0.14
C GLN A 3 -0.42 -1.56 0.51
N ILE A 4 0.73 -1.99 1.04
CA ILE A 4 1.00 -3.39 1.39
C ILE A 4 1.61 -3.51 2.78
N GLY A 5 1.35 -4.63 3.46
CA GLY A 5 2.03 -4.99 4.70
C GLY A 5 3.39 -5.64 4.44
N SER A 6 4.40 -5.39 5.29
CA SER A 6 5.71 -6.04 5.13
C SER A 6 5.70 -7.53 5.48
N GLU A 7 4.74 -7.96 6.29
CA GLU A 7 4.56 -9.34 6.78
C GLU A 7 3.32 -10.00 6.14
N ASP A 8 2.91 -9.56 4.95
CA ASP A 8 1.84 -10.20 4.20
C ASP A 8 2.33 -11.55 3.63
N GLU A 9 1.74 -12.64 4.14
CA GLU A 9 1.97 -14.02 3.70
C GLU A 9 0.85 -14.53 2.78
N SER A 10 -0.20 -13.73 2.56
CA SER A 10 -1.36 -14.08 1.73
C SER A 10 -1.09 -13.88 0.24
N PHE A 11 -0.23 -12.91 -0.09
CA PHE A 11 0.22 -12.63 -1.45
C PHE A 11 1.71 -12.87 -1.60
N HIS A 12 2.12 -13.37 -2.77
CA HIS A 12 3.53 -13.57 -3.06
C HIS A 12 4.25 -12.21 -3.16
N PRO A 13 5.40 -11.98 -2.50
CA PRO A 13 6.08 -10.67 -2.51
C PRO A 13 6.33 -10.12 -3.91
N ASP A 14 6.79 -10.98 -4.83
CA ASP A 14 7.07 -10.61 -6.22
C ASP A 14 5.83 -10.12 -7.00
N SER A 15 4.62 -10.48 -6.56
CA SER A 15 3.40 -10.07 -7.25
C SER A 15 3.09 -8.58 -7.08
N TRP A 16 3.58 -7.95 -6.01
CA TRP A 16 3.39 -6.51 -5.78
C TRP A 16 4.25 -5.66 -6.69
N ASP A 17 5.53 -6.04 -6.83
CA ASP A 17 6.48 -5.32 -7.69
C ASP A 17 6.08 -5.45 -9.15
N ALA A 18 5.74 -6.66 -9.59
CA ALA A 18 5.27 -6.91 -10.96
C ALA A 18 4.02 -6.08 -11.30
N LEU A 19 3.05 -5.99 -10.38
CA LEU A 19 1.86 -5.17 -10.57
C LEU A 19 2.22 -3.68 -10.60
N PHE A 20 3.04 -3.20 -9.65
CA PHE A 20 3.41 -1.79 -9.58
C PHE A 20 4.15 -1.34 -10.83
N GLU A 21 5.09 -2.14 -11.34
CA GLU A 21 5.82 -1.89 -12.57
C GLU A 21 4.91 -1.84 -13.80
N ALA A 22 3.95 -2.76 -13.89
CA ALA A 22 3.02 -2.85 -15.02
C ALA A 22 2.03 -1.67 -15.13
N ILE A 23 1.77 -0.93 -14.06
CA ILE A 23 0.88 0.24 -14.08
C ILE A 23 1.54 1.39 -14.87
N SER A 24 0.90 1.85 -15.95
CA SER A 24 1.42 2.90 -16.84
C SER A 24 1.16 4.33 -16.38
N VAL A 25 0.53 4.52 -15.22
CA VAL A 25 0.26 5.85 -14.66
C VAL A 25 1.54 6.47 -14.12
N GLU A 26 1.81 7.73 -14.48
CA GLU A 26 3.02 8.46 -14.05
C GLU A 26 3.00 8.78 -12.55
N ASP A 27 1.89 9.32 -12.01
CA ASP A 27 1.72 9.54 -10.57
C ASP A 27 1.22 8.27 -9.87
N LYS A 28 2.12 7.29 -9.74
CA LYS A 28 1.91 6.08 -8.94
C LYS A 28 2.81 6.08 -7.71
N VAL A 29 2.26 5.62 -6.59
CA VAL A 29 2.94 5.57 -5.29
C VAL A 29 2.81 4.16 -4.73
N PHE A 30 3.91 3.61 -4.23
CA PHE A 30 3.97 2.32 -3.54
C PHE A 30 4.39 2.54 -2.09
N LYS A 31 3.59 2.08 -1.13
CA LYS A 31 3.90 2.15 0.31
C LYS A 31 3.86 0.78 0.94
N LYS A 32 4.96 0.44 1.64
CA LYS A 32 5.11 -0.79 2.43
C LYS A 32 5.14 -0.45 3.92
N TYR A 33 4.27 -1.09 4.69
CA TYR A 33 4.05 -0.80 6.11
C TYR A 33 4.70 -1.88 6.99
N GLU A 34 5.69 -1.48 7.78
CA GLU A 34 6.49 -2.39 8.60
C GLU A 34 5.68 -3.02 9.76
N GLY A 35 5.69 -4.35 9.82
CA GLY A 35 5.00 -5.15 10.82
C GLY A 35 3.49 -5.26 10.60
N CYS A 36 2.98 -4.88 9.42
CA CYS A 36 1.59 -5.10 9.03
C CYS A 36 1.49 -6.37 8.17
N ARG A 37 0.41 -7.14 8.34
CA ARG A 37 0.07 -8.28 7.47
C ARG A 37 -0.80 -7.81 6.30
N HIS A 38 -1.51 -8.76 5.69
CA HIS A 38 -2.32 -8.56 4.50
C HIS A 38 -3.34 -7.41 4.61
N GLU A 39 -4.13 -7.39 5.68
CA GLU A 39 -5.24 -6.44 5.85
C GLU A 39 -4.78 -5.17 6.57
N VAL A 40 -3.97 -4.33 5.93
CA VAL A 40 -3.36 -3.12 6.54
C VAL A 40 -4.35 -2.14 7.19
N TYR A 41 -5.62 -2.15 6.78
CA TYR A 41 -6.68 -1.32 7.39
C TYR A 41 -7.33 -1.94 8.64
N ASN A 42 -7.06 -3.22 8.91
CA ASN A 42 -7.51 -3.93 10.10
C ASN A 42 -6.38 -4.15 11.13
N GLU A 43 -5.15 -3.77 10.79
CA GLU A 43 -3.99 -3.85 11.67
C GLU A 43 -4.04 -2.86 12.84
N ILE A 44 -3.25 -3.12 13.89
CA ILE A 44 -3.12 -2.22 15.06
C ILE A 44 -2.72 -0.80 14.63
N LYS A 45 -1.87 -0.70 13.60
CA LYS A 45 -1.35 0.58 13.08
C LYS A 45 -2.18 1.15 11.93
N LYS A 46 -3.44 0.71 11.73
CA LYS A 46 -4.30 1.11 10.60
C LYS A 46 -4.44 2.61 10.35
N GLU A 47 -4.27 3.44 11.38
CA GLU A 47 -4.34 4.90 11.25
C GLU A 47 -3.26 5.47 10.32
N VAL A 48 -2.11 4.79 10.19
CA VAL A 48 -1.03 5.19 9.29
C VAL A 48 -1.43 5.00 7.81
N PRO A 49 -1.80 3.79 7.34
CA PRO A 49 -2.25 3.62 5.96
C PRO A 49 -3.53 4.41 5.65
N LEU A 50 -4.46 4.56 6.60
CA LEU A 50 -5.66 5.39 6.39
C LEU A 50 -5.32 6.89 6.24
N GLY A 51 -4.39 7.41 7.06
CA GLY A 51 -3.90 8.78 6.94
C GLY A 51 -3.20 9.02 5.60
N ASP A 52 -2.30 8.12 5.22
CA ASP A 52 -1.61 8.20 3.92
C ASP A 52 -2.58 8.20 2.74
N LEU A 53 -3.62 7.35 2.78
CA LEU A 53 -4.64 7.30 1.74
C LEU A 53 -5.41 8.62 1.68
N LYS A 54 -5.83 9.15 2.84
CA LYS A 54 -6.54 10.42 2.94
C LYS A 54 -5.71 11.56 2.35
N ASP A 55 -4.43 11.63 2.69
CA ASP A 55 -3.52 12.67 2.20
C ASP A 55 -3.29 12.53 0.69
N TRP A 56 -3.12 11.30 0.19
CA TRP A 56 -3.01 11.05 -1.24
C TRP A 56 -4.27 11.48 -2.00
N ILE A 57 -5.48 11.18 -1.48
CA ILE A 57 -6.74 11.63 -2.09
C ILE A 57 -6.83 13.16 -2.10
N ASN A 58 -6.50 13.83 -0.99
CA ASN A 58 -6.58 15.29 -0.90
C ASN A 58 -5.57 16.02 -1.79
N LYS A 59 -4.40 15.43 -2.07
CA LYS A 59 -3.42 15.97 -3.01
C LYS A 59 -3.93 16.01 -4.46
N HIS A 60 -4.80 15.07 -4.84
CA HIS A 60 -5.29 14.92 -6.22
C HIS A 60 -6.75 15.34 -6.41
N LYS A 61 -7.34 16.00 -5.40
CA LYS A 61 -8.60 16.74 -5.54
C LYS A 61 -8.37 18.05 -6.27
#